data_AF-A0A954JBK6-F1
#
_entry.id   AF-A0A954JBK6-F1
#
_cell.length_a   1.000
_cell.length_b   1.000
_cell.length_c   1.000
_cell.angle_alpha   90.00
_cell.angle_beta   90.00
_cell.angle_gamma   90.00
#
_symmetry.space_group_name_H-M   'P 1'
#
loop_
_entity.id
_entity.type
_entity.pdbx_description
1 polymer ?
#
loop_
_entity_poly.entity_id
_entity_poly.type
_entity_poly.pdbx_seq_one_letter_code
_entity_poly.pdbx_strand_id
1 'polypeptide(L)'
;MSDDIDKMTLREKLSEADRLLRELVDHLDNGFTPKARNLSRTIQEHGTNEAQLTDMTIRQHAADLIDDNRFSERLFQKIGTLLYSIDQDVSAIQNEP
;
A
#
# COMPACT_ATOMS: atom_id res chain seq x y z
N MET A 1 8.64 -5.24 15.05
CA MET A 1 8.30 -5.75 13.71
C MET A 1 9.44 -6.55 13.10
N SER A 2 10.72 -6.19 13.31
CA SER A 2 11.86 -6.99 12.82
C SER A 2 11.93 -8.40 13.46
N ASP A 3 11.69 -8.49 14.77
CA ASP A 3 11.87 -9.72 15.55
C ASP A 3 11.02 -10.93 15.11
N ASP A 4 9.94 -10.71 14.36
CA ASP A 4 9.12 -11.80 13.80
C ASP A 4 9.62 -12.24 12.42
N ILE A 5 10.17 -11.31 11.62
CA ILE A 5 10.74 -11.61 10.30
C ILE A 5 12.01 -12.44 10.47
N ASP A 6 12.83 -12.14 11.49
CA ASP A 6 14.08 -12.85 11.75
C ASP A 6 13.88 -14.32 12.16
N LYS A 7 12.66 -14.70 12.56
CA LYS A 7 12.28 -16.09 12.90
C LYS A 7 11.74 -16.88 11.70
N MET A 8 11.45 -16.19 10.59
CA MET A 8 10.93 -16.83 9.38
C MET A 8 12.08 -17.47 8.60
N THR A 9 11.81 -18.63 8.02
CA THR A 9 12.66 -19.21 6.97
C THR A 9 12.61 -18.36 5.70
N LEU A 10 13.65 -18.46 4.85
CA LEU A 10 13.68 -17.78 3.55
C LEU A 10 12.42 -18.07 2.71
N ARG A 11 11.92 -19.31 2.73
CA ARG A 11 10.69 -19.70 2.03
C ARG A 11 9.46 -18.98 2.57
N GLU A 12 9.34 -18.86 3.89
CA GLU A 12 8.25 -18.12 4.52
C GLU A 12 8.34 -16.63 4.19
N LYS A 13 9.53 -16.03 4.24
CA LYS A 13 9.75 -14.62 3.87
C LYS A 13 9.32 -14.36 2.43
N LEU A 14 9.73 -15.21 1.48
CA LEU A 14 9.33 -15.12 0.08
C LEU A 14 7.81 -15.26 -0.12
N SER A 15 7.19 -16.20 0.60
CA SER A 15 5.75 -16.44 0.50
C SER A 15 4.94 -15.26 1.05
N GLU A 16 5.38 -14.69 2.17
CA GLU A 16 4.75 -13.51 2.77
C GLU A 16 4.97 -12.26 1.92
N ALA A 17 6.15 -12.09 1.31
CA ALA A 17 6.41 -10.99 0.37
C ALA A 17 5.48 -11.06 -0.85
N ASP A 18 5.30 -12.25 -1.47
CA ASP A 18 4.34 -12.44 -2.57
C ASP A 18 2.90 -12.15 -2.12
N ARG A 19 2.51 -12.62 -0.94
CA ARG A 19 1.18 -12.35 -0.37
C ARG A 19 0.93 -10.85 -0.21
N LEU A 20 1.87 -10.13 0.40
CA LEU A 20 1.74 -8.69 0.63
C LEU A 20 1.81 -7.87 -0.67
N LEU A 21 2.60 -8.31 -1.66
CA LEU A 21 2.63 -7.68 -2.99
C LEU A 21 1.27 -7.80 -3.68
N ARG A 22 0.65 -8.98 -3.65
CA ARG A 22 -0.71 -9.18 -4.19
C ARG A 22 -1.73 -8.33 -3.46
N GLU A 23 -1.65 -8.26 -2.15
CA GLU A 23 -2.52 -7.42 -1.31
C GLU A 23 -2.35 -5.93 -1.65
N LEU A 24 -1.12 -5.46 -1.85
CA LEU A 24 -0.84 -4.09 -2.27
C LEU A 24 -1.42 -3.78 -3.65
N VAL A 25 -1.21 -4.67 -4.63
CA VAL A 25 -1.75 -4.51 -5.98
C VAL A 25 -3.28 -4.45 -5.94
N ASP A 26 -3.93 -5.39 -5.24
CA ASP A 26 -5.38 -5.43 -5.12
C ASP A 26 -5.93 -4.15 -4.47
N HIS A 27 -5.31 -3.68 -3.39
CA HIS A 27 -5.70 -2.43 -2.72
C HIS A 27 -5.54 -1.21 -3.63
N LEU A 28 -4.46 -1.14 -4.41
CA LEU A 28 -4.23 -0.03 -5.34
C LEU A 28 -5.23 -0.03 -6.49
N ASP A 29 -5.52 -1.20 -7.06
CA ASP A 29 -6.37 -1.35 -8.24
C ASP A 29 -7.87 -1.23 -7.90
N ASN A 30 -8.29 -1.86 -6.81
CA ASN A 30 -9.70 -1.97 -6.43
C ASN A 30 -10.13 -0.98 -5.34
N GLY A 31 -9.18 -0.39 -4.59
CA GLY A 31 -9.45 0.57 -3.52
C GLY A 31 -9.02 1.98 -3.87
N PHE A 32 -7.71 2.22 -3.84
CA PHE A 32 -7.13 3.56 -3.88
C PHE A 32 -7.36 4.27 -5.23
N THR A 33 -6.98 3.63 -6.34
CA THR A 33 -7.05 4.27 -7.68
C THR A 33 -8.48 4.65 -8.08
N PRO A 34 -9.50 3.78 -7.91
CA PRO A 34 -10.88 4.15 -8.21
C PRO A 34 -11.37 5.33 -7.37
N LYS A 35 -11.08 5.36 -6.06
CA LYS A 35 -11.47 6.46 -5.19
C LYS A 35 -10.78 7.78 -5.57
N ALA A 36 -9.50 7.71 -5.95
CA ALA A 36 -8.73 8.89 -6.38
C ALA A 36 -9.32 9.49 -7.66
N ARG A 37 -9.64 8.63 -8.64
CA ARG A 37 -10.33 9.03 -9.87
C ARG A 37 -11.70 9.63 -9.60
N ASN A 38 -12.47 9.04 -8.68
CA ASN A 38 -13.79 9.55 -8.30
C ASN A 38 -13.70 10.93 -7.67
N LEU A 39 -12.80 11.15 -6.70
CA LEU A 39 -12.60 12.47 -6.10
C LEU A 39 -12.19 13.51 -7.16
N SER A 40 -11.24 13.16 -8.04
CA SER A 40 -10.81 14.05 -9.13
C SER A 40 -11.98 14.43 -10.04
N ARG A 41 -12.82 13.46 -10.41
CA ARG A 41 -14.01 13.69 -11.23
C ARG A 41 -15.04 14.56 -10.51
N THR A 42 -15.32 14.28 -9.25
CA THR A 42 -16.25 15.08 -8.42
C THR A 42 -15.82 16.55 -8.37
N ILE A 43 -14.53 16.81 -8.17
CA ILE A 43 -13.97 18.18 -8.17
C ILE A 43 -14.10 18.83 -9.55
N GLN A 44 -13.78 18.10 -10.62
CA GLN A 44 -13.87 18.62 -12.00
C GLN A 44 -15.31 18.95 -12.42
N GLU A 45 -16.27 18.08 -12.10
CA GLU A 45 -17.68 18.26 -12.47
C GLU A 45 -18.35 19.41 -11.71
N HIS A 46 -17.91 19.71 -10.48
CA HIS A 46 -18.54 20.72 -9.63
C HIS A 46 -17.74 22.02 -9.48
N GLY A 47 -16.55 22.10 -10.05
CA GLY A 47 -15.69 23.31 -10.01
C GLY A 47 -16.30 24.55 -10.67
N THR A 48 -17.38 24.42 -11.44
CA THR A 48 -18.16 25.54 -11.99
C THR A 48 -19.47 25.85 -11.25
N ASN A 49 -19.89 25.00 -10.30
CA ASN A 49 -21.16 25.13 -9.58
C ASN A 49 -20.96 24.78 -8.09
N GLU A 50 -20.20 25.63 -7.39
CA GLU A 50 -19.85 25.48 -5.95
C GLU A 50 -21.07 25.30 -5.04
N ALA A 51 -22.25 25.77 -5.45
CA ALA A 51 -23.48 25.71 -4.67
C ALA A 51 -24.04 24.28 -4.46
N GLN A 52 -23.63 23.29 -5.26
CA GLN A 52 -24.16 21.92 -5.19
C GLN A 52 -23.26 20.93 -4.47
N LEU A 53 -21.98 21.23 -4.30
CA LEU A 53 -21.04 20.32 -3.67
C LEU A 53 -20.67 20.82 -2.28
N THR A 54 -21.17 20.14 -1.25
CA THR A 54 -20.81 20.54 0.12
C THR A 54 -19.34 20.24 0.38
N ASP A 55 -18.62 21.19 1.00
CA ASP A 55 -17.24 21.04 1.47
C ASP A 55 -17.05 19.73 2.27
N MET A 56 -18.10 19.31 3.00
CA MET A 56 -18.14 18.06 3.74
C MET A 56 -17.98 16.80 2.86
N THR A 57 -18.58 16.78 1.66
CA THR A 57 -18.45 15.65 0.72
C THR A 57 -17.03 15.51 0.18
N ILE A 58 -16.39 16.63 -0.18
CA ILE A 58 -14.97 16.62 -0.62
C ILE A 58 -14.08 16.14 0.51
N ARG A 59 -14.26 16.71 1.71
CA ARG A 59 -13.44 16.36 2.89
C ARG A 59 -13.54 14.89 3.23
N GLN A 60 -14.75 14.29 3.16
CA GLN A 60 -14.92 12.88 3.42
C GLN A 60 -14.18 12.02 2.39
N HIS A 61 -14.36 12.28 1.09
CA HIS A 61 -13.66 11.54 0.04
C HIS A 61 -12.14 11.69 0.12
N ALA A 62 -11.65 12.88 0.50
CA ALA A 62 -10.24 13.12 0.72
C ALA A 62 -9.72 12.35 1.96
N ALA A 63 -10.49 12.30 3.04
CA ALA A 63 -10.14 11.53 4.23
C ALA A 63 -10.02 10.03 3.93
N ASP A 64 -10.99 9.47 3.21
CA ASP A 64 -10.98 8.06 2.81
C ASP A 64 -9.73 7.73 1.96
N LEU A 65 -9.32 8.64 1.07
CA LEU A 65 -8.11 8.48 0.25
C LEU A 65 -6.82 8.55 1.06
N ILE A 66 -6.76 9.43 2.06
CA ILE A 66 -5.61 9.54 2.95
C ILE A 66 -5.43 8.24 3.74
N ASP A 67 -6.53 7.67 4.23
CA ASP A 67 -6.48 6.42 4.98
C ASP A 67 -6.10 5.22 4.11
N ASP A 68 -6.60 5.17 2.88
CA ASP A 68 -6.16 4.17 1.90
C ASP A 68 -4.68 4.33 1.54
N ASN A 69 -4.18 5.56 1.37
CA ASN A 69 -2.76 5.79 1.12
C ASN A 69 -1.90 5.32 2.29
N ARG A 70 -2.31 5.62 3.52
CA ARG A 70 -1.63 5.14 4.74
C ARG A 70 -1.59 3.62 4.80
N PHE A 71 -2.63 2.94 4.33
CA PHE A 71 -2.61 1.48 4.23
C PHE A 71 -1.58 1.00 3.21
N SER A 72 -1.54 1.59 2.02
CA SER A 72 -0.52 1.31 1.00
C SER A 72 0.91 1.52 1.53
N GLU A 73 1.16 2.62 2.24
CA GLU A 73 2.46 2.92 2.85
C GLU A 73 2.87 1.86 3.87
N ARG A 74 1.93 1.38 4.70
CA ARG A 74 2.20 0.29 5.65
C ARG A 74 2.57 -1.01 4.95
N LEU A 75 1.86 -1.37 3.88
CA LEU A 75 2.19 -2.55 3.08
C LEU A 75 3.56 -2.41 2.42
N PHE A 76 3.84 -1.25 1.83
CA PHE A 76 5.12 -0.96 1.19
C PHE A 76 6.29 -1.08 2.16
N GLN A 77 6.16 -0.52 3.38
CA GLN A 77 7.17 -0.66 4.43
C GLN A 77 7.39 -2.13 4.83
N LYS A 78 6.33 -2.90 5.01
CA LYS A 78 6.42 -4.34 5.36
C LYS A 78 7.13 -5.14 4.28
N ILE A 79 6.75 -4.92 3.02
CA ILE A 79 7.36 -5.57 1.86
C ILE A 79 8.85 -5.21 1.80
N GLY A 80 9.19 -3.93 1.96
CA GLY A 80 10.58 -3.47 1.97
C GLY A 80 11.44 -4.18 3.02
N THR A 81 10.93 -4.31 4.26
CA THR A 81 11.63 -5.04 5.32
C THR A 81 11.82 -6.52 4.99
N LEU A 82 10.80 -7.19 4.43
CA LEU A 82 10.91 -8.58 4.00
C LEU A 82 11.94 -8.76 2.89
N LEU A 83 11.90 -7.91 1.86
CA LEU A 83 12.83 -7.97 0.74
C LEU A 83 14.28 -7.74 1.18
N TYR A 84 14.50 -6.79 2.09
CA TYR A 84 15.81 -6.58 2.69
C TYR A 84 16.29 -7.81 3.47
N SER A 85 15.43 -8.44 4.27
CA SER A 85 15.79 -9.65 5.01
C SER A 85 16.05 -10.85 4.09
N ILE A 86 15.28 -10.98 2.99
CA ILE A 86 15.51 -11.99 1.95
C ILE A 86 16.88 -11.79 1.29
N ASP A 87 17.24 -10.56 0.96
CA ASP A 87 18.54 -10.23 0.36
C ASP A 87 19.71 -10.63 1.28
N GLN A 88 19.56 -10.40 2.60
CA GLN A 88 20.53 -10.84 3.60
C GLN A 88 20.65 -12.37 3.66
N ASP A 89 19.52 -13.10 3.71
CA ASP A 89 19.51 -14.57 3.74
C ASP A 89 20.16 -15.17 2.49
N VAL A 90 19.83 -14.65 1.30
CA VAL A 90 20.40 -15.12 0.02
C VAL A 90 21.89 -14.83 -0.05
N SER A 91 22.31 -13.65 0.39
CA SER A 91 23.73 -13.28 0.45
C SER A 91 24.52 -14.18 1.40
N ALA A 92 23.93 -14.60 2.53
CA ALA A 92 24.58 -15.52 3.45
C ALA A 92 24.82 -16.89 2.79
N ILE A 93 23.83 -17.43 2.07
CA ILE A 93 23.95 -18.70 1.32
C ILE A 93 25.03 -18.63 0.23
N GLN A 94 25.11 -17.50 -0.49
CA GLN A 94 26.11 -17.33 -1.55
C GLN A 94 27.55 -17.20 -1.05
N ASN A 95 27.72 -16.75 0.20
CA ASN A 95 29.03 -16.55 0.83
C ASN A 95 29.41 -17.70 1.78
N GLU A 96 28.63 -18.78 1.83
CA GLU A 96 29.04 -20.02 2.51
C GLU A 96 30.18 -20.69 1.73
N PRO A 97 31.29 -21.06 2.39
CA PRO A 97 32.47 -21.66 1.75
C PRO A 97 32.27 -23.09 1.25
#